data_AF-A0A7G9QLG5-F1
#
_entry.id   AF-A0A7G9QLG5-F1
#
_cell.length_a   1.000
_cell.length_b   1.000
_cell.length_c   1.000
_cell.angle_alpha   90.00
_cell.angle_beta   90.00
_cell.angle_gamma   90.00
#
_symmetry.space_group_name_H-M   'P 1'
#
loop_
_entity.id
_entity.type
_entity.pdbx_description
1 polymer ?
#
loop_
_entity_poly.entity_id
_entity_poly.type
_entity_poly.pdbx_seq_one_letter_code
_entity_poly.pdbx_strand_id
1 'polypeptide(L)'
;MKRLNILLLSLATALLFSCKTEPDAKAIRQEVLNIHDKLMVDGEKVVKNKMKLDKILTSDQVKLAQDSLLQKQKINDLITKLNAADEKMMDWMHFFKDDFKGKTDQEDLDYYKSEMVKIRAVEDSYIKVTRVSDSLIRIYNVK
;
A
#
# COMPACT_ATOMS: atom_id res chain seq x y z
N MET A 1 49.45 -33.19 -26.30
CA MET A 1 49.07 -32.45 -25.07
C MET A 1 49.19 -30.91 -25.23
N LYS A 2 48.87 -30.32 -26.39
CA LYS A 2 48.88 -28.84 -26.58
C LYS A 2 47.55 -28.25 -27.08
N ARG A 3 46.59 -29.10 -27.49
CA ARG A 3 45.28 -28.67 -28.00
C ARG A 3 44.13 -28.79 -27.00
N LEU A 4 44.30 -29.59 -25.94
CA LEU A 4 43.29 -29.79 -24.89
C LEU A 4 43.25 -28.63 -23.87
N ASN A 5 44.39 -27.94 -23.66
CA ASN A 5 44.46 -26.78 -22.76
C ASN A 5 43.93 -25.47 -23.38
N ILE A 6 43.69 -25.42 -24.69
CA ILE A 6 43.16 -24.21 -25.36
C ILE A 6 41.62 -24.22 -25.37
N LEU A 7 40.99 -25.40 -25.27
CA LEU A 7 39.54 -25.56 -25.15
C LEU A 7 39.02 -25.32 -23.73
N LEU A 8 39.87 -25.42 -22.71
CA LEU A 8 39.53 -25.12 -21.31
C LEU A 8 39.67 -23.65 -20.93
N LEU A 9 40.32 -22.82 -21.77
CA LEU A 9 40.53 -21.39 -21.50
C LEU A 9 39.47 -20.49 -22.17
N SER A 10 38.64 -21.04 -23.06
CA SER A 10 37.61 -20.30 -23.80
C SER A 10 36.20 -20.38 -23.20
N LEU A 11 35.97 -21.23 -22.18
CA LEU A 11 34.67 -21.39 -21.53
C LEU A 11 34.54 -20.56 -20.22
N ALA A 12 35.60 -19.90 -19.77
CA ALA A 12 35.64 -19.19 -18.49
C ALA A 12 35.16 -17.72 -18.56
N THR A 13 34.91 -17.16 -19.74
CA THR A 13 34.58 -15.72 -19.91
C THR A 13 33.10 -15.43 -20.16
N ALA A 14 32.22 -16.43 -20.20
CA ALA A 14 30.80 -16.26 -20.52
C ALA A 14 29.86 -16.01 -19.31
N LEU A 15 30.38 -15.88 -18.08
CA LEU A 15 29.54 -15.87 -16.87
C LEU A 15 29.36 -14.51 -16.17
N LEU A 16 29.83 -13.38 -16.73
CA LEU A 16 29.81 -12.08 -16.02
C LEU A 16 28.88 -10.99 -16.60
N PHE A 17 27.91 -11.34 -17.45
CA PHE A 17 26.85 -10.41 -17.85
C PHE A 17 25.49 -10.77 -17.23
N SER A 18 25.44 -10.90 -15.90
CA SER A 18 24.18 -10.67 -15.18
C SER A 18 24.04 -9.17 -14.97
N CYS A 19 23.77 -8.45 -16.06
CA CYS A 19 23.46 -7.03 -16.00
C CYS A 19 22.05 -6.91 -15.42
N LYS A 20 21.94 -6.91 -14.09
CA LYS A 20 20.74 -6.39 -13.41
C LYS A 20 20.83 -4.87 -13.54
N THR A 21 20.38 -4.32 -14.66
CA THR A 21 20.17 -2.87 -14.77
C THR A 21 19.12 -2.50 -13.73
N GLU A 22 19.44 -1.55 -12.84
CA GLU A 22 18.45 -1.01 -11.93
C GLU A 22 17.25 -0.46 -12.74
N PRO A 23 16.02 -0.56 -12.22
CA PRO A 23 14.86 0.00 -12.91
C PRO A 23 15.03 1.51 -13.11
N ASP A 24 14.69 1.99 -14.32
CA ASP A 24 14.66 3.42 -14.61
C ASP A 24 13.46 4.11 -13.95
N ALA A 25 13.44 5.44 -13.99
CA ALA A 25 12.38 6.25 -13.38
C ALA A 25 10.98 5.88 -13.93
N LYS A 26 10.89 5.50 -15.21
CA LYS A 26 9.62 5.13 -15.86
C LYS A 26 9.07 3.81 -15.29
N ALA A 27 9.93 2.82 -15.07
CA ALA A 27 9.55 1.57 -14.45
C ALA A 27 9.06 1.77 -13.02
N ILE A 28 9.77 2.56 -12.21
CA ILE A 28 9.34 2.87 -10.83
C ILE A 28 8.02 3.65 -10.81
N ARG A 29 7.87 4.66 -11.67
CA ARG A 29 6.61 5.40 -11.84
C ARG A 29 5.44 4.49 -12.15
N GLN A 30 5.62 3.55 -13.08
CA GLN A 30 4.56 2.60 -13.43
C GLN A 30 4.17 1.73 -12.23
N GLU A 31 5.13 1.29 -11.43
CA GLU A 31 4.83 0.52 -10.22
C GLU A 31 4.09 1.36 -9.18
N VAL A 32 4.46 2.63 -8.97
CA VAL A 32 3.72 3.56 -8.10
C VAL A 32 2.26 3.67 -8.52
N LEU A 33 2.00 3.87 -9.82
CA LEU A 33 0.64 3.96 -10.36
C LEU A 33 -0.14 2.65 -10.23
N ASN A 34 0.51 1.50 -10.45
CA ASN A 34 -0.13 0.20 -10.26
C ASN A 34 -0.57 -0.01 -8.80
N ILE A 35 0.23 0.46 -7.83
CA ILE A 35 -0.15 0.41 -6.41
C ILE A 35 -1.29 1.38 -6.15
N HIS A 36 -1.24 2.61 -6.66
CA HIS A 36 -2.35 3.55 -6.57
C HIS A 36 -3.67 2.91 -7.05
N ASP A 37 -3.69 2.31 -8.24
CA ASP A 37 -4.91 1.74 -8.82
C ASP A 37 -5.47 0.59 -7.97
N LYS A 38 -4.58 -0.24 -7.43
CA LYS A 38 -4.97 -1.27 -6.45
C LYS A 38 -5.56 -0.63 -5.19
N LEU A 39 -4.91 0.41 -4.66
CA LEU A 39 -5.36 1.09 -3.46
C LEU A 39 -6.69 1.80 -3.66
N MET A 40 -7.05 2.26 -4.86
CA MET A 40 -8.39 2.78 -5.12
C MET A 40 -9.48 1.75 -4.85
N VAL A 41 -9.24 0.49 -5.23
CA VAL A 41 -10.17 -0.62 -4.93
C VAL A 41 -10.16 -0.95 -3.43
N ASP A 42 -8.99 -1.00 -2.80
CA ASP A 42 -8.87 -1.26 -1.36
C ASP A 42 -9.51 -0.12 -0.52
N GLY A 43 -9.46 1.11 -1.00
CA GLY A 43 -10.12 2.28 -0.42
C GLY A 43 -11.63 2.14 -0.36
N GLU A 44 -12.26 1.52 -1.36
CA GLU A 44 -13.69 1.19 -1.27
C GLU A 44 -13.99 0.29 -0.07
N LYS A 45 -13.11 -0.64 0.26
CA LYS A 45 -13.27 -1.51 1.42
C LYS A 45 -13.14 -0.72 2.73
N VAL A 46 -12.18 0.22 2.81
CA VAL A 46 -12.04 1.15 3.95
C VAL A 46 -13.35 1.91 4.18
N VAL A 47 -13.91 2.51 3.14
CA VAL A 47 -15.17 3.25 3.20
C VAL A 47 -16.35 2.34 3.58
N LYS A 48 -16.47 1.16 2.96
CA LYS A 48 -17.52 0.17 3.29
C LYS A 48 -17.44 -0.27 4.75
N ASN A 49 -16.24 -0.52 5.28
CA ASN A 49 -16.06 -0.90 6.67
C ASN A 49 -16.44 0.23 7.63
N LYS A 50 -16.08 1.48 7.31
CA LYS A 50 -16.51 2.66 8.06
C LYS A 50 -18.05 2.73 8.12
N MET A 51 -18.73 2.62 6.98
CA MET A 51 -20.20 2.63 6.93
C MET A 51 -20.84 1.51 7.77
N LYS A 52 -20.26 0.31 7.76
CA LYS A 52 -20.72 -0.80 8.61
C LYS A 52 -20.54 -0.48 10.09
N LEU A 53 -19.42 0.13 10.47
CA LEU A 53 -19.16 0.54 11.85
C LEU A 53 -20.08 1.67 12.31
N ASP A 54 -20.38 2.65 11.46
CA ASP A 54 -21.38 3.71 11.74
C ASP A 54 -22.77 3.10 12.03
N LYS A 55 -23.17 2.08 11.26
CA LYS A 55 -24.41 1.32 11.51
C LYS A 55 -24.36 0.56 12.83
N ILE A 56 -23.26 -0.12 13.13
CA ILE A 56 -23.09 -0.86 14.40
C ILE A 56 -23.17 0.09 15.59
N LEU A 57 -22.53 1.25 15.51
CA LEU A 57 -22.49 2.27 16.58
C LEU A 57 -23.90 2.71 17.02
N THR A 58 -24.84 2.75 16.08
CA THR A 58 -26.23 3.16 16.32
C THR A 58 -27.20 2.00 16.59
N SER A 59 -26.71 0.76 16.57
CA SER A 59 -27.52 -0.44 16.79
C SER A 59 -27.86 -0.69 18.26
N ASP A 60 -28.96 -1.41 18.49
CA ASP A 60 -29.37 -1.81 19.85
C ASP A 60 -28.36 -2.76 20.51
N GLN A 61 -27.63 -3.55 19.72
CA GLN A 61 -26.56 -4.42 20.20
C GLN A 61 -25.48 -3.64 20.95
N VAL A 62 -25.15 -2.42 20.50
CA VAL A 62 -24.19 -1.54 21.17
C VAL A 62 -24.88 -0.69 22.23
N LYS A 63 -26.09 -0.18 21.97
CA LYS A 63 -26.80 0.73 22.90
C LYS A 63 -27.23 0.07 24.20
N LEU A 64 -27.66 -1.20 24.15
CA LEU A 64 -28.21 -1.93 25.29
C LEU A 64 -27.17 -2.82 25.99
N ALA A 65 -25.93 -2.90 25.47
CA ALA A 65 -24.87 -3.68 26.09
C ALA A 65 -24.44 -3.08 27.44
N GLN A 66 -24.11 -3.95 28.41
CA GLN A 66 -23.62 -3.53 29.73
C GLN A 66 -22.34 -2.69 29.64
N ASP A 67 -21.49 -2.97 28.65
CA ASP A 67 -20.25 -2.25 28.36
C ASP A 67 -20.39 -1.26 27.18
N SER A 68 -21.60 -0.74 26.93
CA SER A 68 -21.93 0.15 25.80
C SER A 68 -20.92 1.27 25.59
N LEU A 69 -20.47 1.94 26.66
CA LEU A 69 -19.50 3.04 26.57
C LEU A 69 -18.16 2.58 25.96
N LEU A 70 -17.64 1.44 26.43
CA LEU A 70 -16.38 0.89 25.96
C LEU A 70 -16.49 0.40 24.51
N GLN A 71 -17.62 -0.21 24.14
CA GLN A 71 -17.87 -0.62 22.75
C GLN A 71 -17.94 0.58 21.80
N LYS A 72 -18.68 1.63 22.17
CA LYS A 72 -18.77 2.87 21.38
C LYS A 72 -17.40 3.51 21.19
N GLN A 73 -16.59 3.58 22.24
CA GLN A 73 -15.23 4.11 22.14
C GLN A 73 -14.38 3.29 21.15
N LYS A 74 -14.37 1.96 21.26
CA LYS A 74 -13.63 1.08 20.35
C LYS A 74 -14.06 1.26 18.89
N ILE A 75 -15.36 1.40 18.63
CA ILE A 75 -15.91 1.59 17.29
C ILE A 75 -15.51 2.98 16.75
N ASN A 76 -15.69 4.04 17.54
CA ASN A 76 -15.31 5.40 17.15
C ASN A 76 -13.80 5.52 16.87
N ASP A 77 -12.96 4.95 17.72
CA ASP A 77 -11.50 4.94 17.52
C ASP A 77 -11.13 4.27 16.19
N LEU A 78 -11.88 3.24 15.78
CA LEU A 78 -11.64 2.55 14.52
C LEU A 78 -12.17 3.32 13.32
N ILE A 79 -13.32 3.98 13.44
CA ILE A 79 -13.85 4.92 12.42
C ILE A 79 -12.84 6.05 12.17
N THR A 80 -12.31 6.66 13.22
CA THR A 80 -11.26 7.70 13.11
C THR A 80 -10.03 7.19 12.38
N LYS A 81 -9.58 5.95 12.67
CA LYS A 81 -8.43 5.34 11.99
C LYS A 81 -8.72 5.01 10.51
N LEU A 82 -9.95 4.61 10.17
CA LEU A 82 -10.36 4.38 8.78
C LEU A 82 -10.36 5.70 8.00
N ASN A 83 -10.93 6.77 8.56
CA ASN A 83 -10.90 8.11 7.95
C ASN A 83 -9.46 8.60 7.76
N ALA A 84 -8.62 8.50 8.79
CA ALA A 84 -7.21 8.92 8.69
C ALA A 84 -6.40 8.09 7.69
N ALA A 85 -6.79 6.85 7.42
CA ALA A 85 -6.16 6.05 6.37
C ALA A 85 -6.58 6.53 4.97
N ASP A 86 -7.87 6.85 4.79
CA ASP A 86 -8.40 7.39 3.54
C ASP A 86 -7.83 8.79 3.23
N GLU A 87 -7.71 9.65 4.24
CA GLU A 87 -7.07 10.96 4.16
C GLU A 87 -5.63 10.87 3.68
N LYS A 88 -4.84 9.87 4.10
CA LYS A 88 -3.47 9.70 3.59
C LYS A 88 -3.42 9.43 2.09
N MET A 89 -4.40 8.69 1.55
CA MET A 89 -4.49 8.47 0.11
C MET A 89 -4.85 9.76 -0.61
N MET A 90 -5.81 10.53 -0.06
CA MET A 90 -6.18 11.85 -0.59
C MET A 90 -5.00 12.82 -0.57
N ASP A 91 -4.27 12.90 0.54
CA ASP A 91 -3.08 13.73 0.69
C ASP A 91 -2.00 13.31 -0.32
N TRP A 92 -1.76 12.00 -0.45
CA TRP A 92 -0.80 11.51 -1.43
C TRP A 92 -1.20 11.92 -2.85
N MET A 93 -2.46 11.71 -3.25
CA MET A 93 -2.97 12.12 -4.57
C MET A 93 -2.90 13.64 -4.79
N HIS A 94 -3.08 14.44 -3.74
CA HIS A 94 -3.00 15.89 -3.82
C HIS A 94 -1.57 16.38 -4.08
N PHE A 95 -0.57 15.72 -3.49
CA PHE A 95 0.83 16.12 -3.61
C PHE A 95 1.61 15.38 -4.70
N PHE A 96 1.12 14.25 -5.17
CA PHE A 96 1.74 13.46 -6.23
C PHE A 96 1.74 14.22 -7.56
N LYS A 97 2.88 14.22 -8.24
CA LYS A 97 3.11 14.86 -9.53
C LYS A 97 3.43 13.78 -10.55
N ASP A 98 2.40 13.37 -11.28
CA ASP A 98 2.51 12.31 -12.28
C ASP A 98 3.42 12.69 -13.47
N ASP A 99 3.62 13.98 -13.68
CA ASP A 99 4.46 14.58 -14.72
C ASP A 99 5.74 15.23 -14.16
N PHE A 100 6.18 14.80 -12.96
CA PHE A 100 7.44 15.29 -12.38
C PHE A 100 8.60 15.12 -13.36
N LYS A 101 9.36 16.21 -13.53
CA LYS A 101 10.54 16.28 -14.38
C LYS A 101 11.63 17.07 -13.68
N GLY A 102 12.62 16.36 -13.16
CA GLY A 102 13.84 16.87 -12.59
C GLY A 102 14.80 17.40 -13.66
N LYS A 103 15.94 17.92 -13.19
CA LYS A 103 17.04 18.39 -14.04
C LYS A 103 17.87 17.23 -14.60
N THR A 104 17.81 16.07 -13.95
CA THR A 104 18.54 14.86 -14.33
C THR A 104 17.66 13.63 -14.17
N ASP A 105 17.96 12.57 -14.91
CA ASP A 105 17.26 11.28 -14.79
C ASP A 105 17.34 10.70 -13.37
N GLN A 106 18.40 11.02 -12.62
CA GLN A 106 18.55 10.62 -11.23
C GLN A 106 17.55 11.33 -10.32
N GLU A 107 17.28 12.61 -10.55
CA GLU A 107 16.26 13.36 -9.79
C GLU A 107 14.85 12.78 -10.03
N ASP A 108 14.55 12.36 -11.27
CA ASP A 108 13.29 11.66 -11.57
C ASP A 108 13.19 10.32 -10.84
N LEU A 109 14.27 9.52 -10.89
CA LEU A 109 14.32 8.23 -10.21
C LEU A 109 14.14 8.39 -8.68
N ASP A 110 14.82 9.35 -8.07
CA ASP A 110 14.75 9.62 -6.64
C ASP A 110 13.35 10.10 -6.23
N TYR A 111 12.72 10.95 -7.04
CA TYR A 111 11.34 11.37 -6.82
C TYR A 111 10.40 10.17 -6.78
N TYR A 112 10.36 9.33 -7.83
CA TYR A 112 9.44 8.19 -7.87
C TYR A 112 9.78 7.11 -6.85
N LYS A 113 11.06 6.91 -6.49
CA LYS A 113 11.44 6.06 -5.35
C LYS A 113 10.90 6.61 -4.02
N SER A 114 10.89 7.93 -3.84
CA SER A 114 10.29 8.54 -2.65
C SER A 114 8.76 8.39 -2.62
N GLU A 115 8.09 8.52 -3.76
CA GLU A 115 6.65 8.32 -3.89
C GLU A 115 6.26 6.85 -3.68
N MET A 116 7.10 5.91 -4.13
CA MET A 116 6.97 4.48 -3.83
C MET A 116 6.89 4.21 -2.31
N VAL A 117 7.78 4.82 -1.53
CA VAL A 117 7.76 4.65 -0.06
C VAL A 117 6.46 5.20 0.53
N LYS A 118 6.00 6.37 0.05
CA LYS A 118 4.77 7.01 0.54
C LYS A 118 3.53 6.17 0.22
N ILE A 119 3.37 5.72 -1.02
CA ILE A 119 2.20 4.93 -1.43
C ILE A 119 2.16 3.56 -0.73
N ARG A 120 3.32 2.94 -0.48
CA ARG A 120 3.41 1.71 0.33
C ARG A 120 3.00 1.94 1.79
N ALA A 121 3.30 3.12 2.35
CA ALA A 121 2.81 3.47 3.68
C ALA A 121 1.27 3.64 3.74
N VAL A 122 0.65 4.09 2.64
CA VAL A 122 -0.82 4.08 2.50
C VAL A 122 -1.34 2.64 2.45
N GLU A 123 -0.72 1.78 1.64
CA GLU A 123 -1.05 0.33 1.56
C GLU A 123 -1.02 -0.35 2.93
N ASP A 124 0.05 -0.15 3.70
CA ASP A 124 0.17 -0.70 5.05
C ASP A 124 -0.94 -0.18 5.99
N SER A 125 -1.30 1.10 5.86
CA SER A 125 -2.38 1.71 6.62
C SER A 125 -3.72 1.03 6.30
N TYR A 126 -4.04 0.85 5.02
CA TYR A 126 -5.25 0.18 4.54
C TYR A 126 -5.32 -1.27 5.03
N ILE A 127 -4.24 -2.04 4.86
CA ILE A 127 -4.16 -3.43 5.31
C ILE A 127 -4.42 -3.52 6.83
N LYS A 128 -3.83 -2.62 7.62
CA LYS A 128 -3.99 -2.60 9.07
C LYS A 128 -5.43 -2.29 9.47
N VAL A 129 -6.01 -1.20 8.95
CA VAL A 129 -7.35 -0.76 9.38
C VAL A 129 -8.44 -1.70 8.89
N THR A 130 -8.32 -2.26 7.67
CA THR A 130 -9.28 -3.23 7.14
C THR A 130 -9.25 -4.53 7.93
N ARG A 131 -8.07 -5.05 8.28
CA ARG A 131 -7.97 -6.27 9.12
C ARG A 131 -8.65 -6.10 10.48
N VAL A 132 -8.41 -4.98 11.15
CA VAL A 132 -8.99 -4.71 12.48
C VAL A 132 -10.49 -4.48 12.38
N SER A 133 -10.96 -3.72 11.38
CA SER A 133 -12.39 -3.48 11.18
C SER A 133 -13.15 -4.72 10.74
N ASP A 134 -12.60 -5.56 9.86
CA ASP A 134 -13.19 -6.85 9.51
C ASP A 134 -13.36 -7.73 10.77
N SER A 135 -12.36 -7.73 11.65
CA SER A 135 -12.43 -8.48 12.90
C SER A 135 -13.53 -7.98 13.83
N LEU A 136 -13.68 -6.66 13.96
CA LEU A 136 -14.73 -6.07 14.80
C LEU A 136 -16.12 -6.30 14.20
N ILE A 137 -16.29 -6.06 12.90
CA ILE A 137 -17.58 -6.22 12.18
C ILE A 137 -18.10 -7.66 12.31
N ARG A 138 -17.21 -8.66 12.25
CA ARG A 138 -17.58 -10.08 12.45
C ARG A 138 -18.22 -10.35 13.80
N ILE A 139 -17.81 -9.66 14.87
CA ILE A 139 -18.38 -9.84 16.21
C ILE A 139 -19.87 -9.46 16.22
N TYR A 140 -20.27 -8.47 15.41
CA TYR A 140 -21.64 -7.96 15.34
C TYR A 140 -22.50 -8.61 14.24
N ASN A 141 -21.96 -9.60 13.51
CA ASN A 141 -22.67 -10.33 12.44
C ASN A 141 -23.34 -9.44 11.36
N VAL A 142 -22.76 -8.27 11.08
CA VAL A 142 -23.28 -7.36 10.05
C VAL A 142 -22.82 -7.82 8.66
N LYS A 143 -23.75 -8.37 7.88
CA LYS A 143 -23.54 -8.75 6.47
C LYS A 143 -23.27 -7.52 5.61
#